data_AF-A0A422P158-F1
#
_entry.id   AF-A0A422P158-F1
#
_cell.length_a   1.000
_cell.length_b   1.000
_cell.length_c   1.000
_cell.angle_alpha   90.00
_cell.angle_beta   90.00
_cell.angle_gamma   90.00
#
_symmetry.space_group_name_H-M   'P 1'
#
loop_
_entity.id
_entity.type
_entity.pdbx_description
1 polymer ?
#
loop_
_entity_poly.entity_id
_entity_poly.type
_entity_poly.pdbx_seq_one_letter_code
_entity_poly.pdbx_strand_id
1 'polypeptide(L)'
;MGMDLWVLFAAALVQQLFAMVWFGLIVKTISDYYLAADKGVRKVGHIVHRYSPPFCAFATFVAGIVRAVAVYTVFTLCNGKGLYDYQQAGVVVAVLACINQHQFFSCQRPLPLLFTYCGYELAAALLVSISFFVMQKFNV
;
A
#
# COMPACT_ATOMS: atom_id res chain seq x y z
N MET A 1 25.80 -3.29 -1.99
CA MET A 1 24.95 -4.41 -2.45
C MET A 1 24.11 -3.87 -3.59
N GLY A 2 24.10 -4.51 -4.75
CA GLY A 2 23.21 -4.14 -5.84
C GLY A 2 21.75 -4.47 -5.50
N MET A 3 20.81 -3.83 -6.19
CA MET A 3 19.39 -4.13 -6.03
C MET A 3 19.04 -5.39 -6.83
N ASP A 4 18.84 -6.51 -6.15
CA ASP A 4 18.47 -7.76 -6.81
C ASP A 4 17.02 -7.69 -7.35
N LEU A 5 16.87 -7.81 -8.67
CA LEU A 5 15.57 -7.74 -9.35
C LEU A 5 14.57 -8.79 -8.84
N TRP A 6 15.07 -9.98 -8.45
CA TRP A 6 14.26 -11.04 -7.85
C TRP A 6 13.67 -10.67 -6.49
N VAL A 7 14.45 -9.97 -5.65
CA VAL A 7 14.00 -9.49 -4.34
C VAL A 7 12.92 -8.44 -4.51
N LEU A 8 13.09 -7.55 -5.49
CA LEU A 8 12.11 -6.52 -5.82
C LEU A 8 10.79 -7.14 -6.30
N PHE A 9 10.87 -8.15 -7.18
CA PHE A 9 9.70 -8.86 -7.67
C PHE A 9 8.97 -9.62 -6.54
N ALA A 10 9.70 -10.31 -5.67
CA ALA A 10 9.14 -11.00 -4.52
C ALA A 10 8.45 -10.02 -3.55
N ALA A 11 9.08 -8.89 -3.24
CA ALA A 11 8.51 -7.85 -2.39
C ALA A 11 7.25 -7.22 -3.03
N ALA A 12 7.23 -7.04 -4.34
CA ALA A 12 6.04 -6.56 -5.06
C ALA A 12 4.89 -7.58 -5.03
N LEU A 13 5.18 -8.88 -5.15
CA LEU A 13 4.18 -9.94 -5.01
C LEU A 13 3.56 -9.97 -3.61
N VAL A 14 4.38 -9.85 -2.55
CA VAL A 14 3.88 -9.80 -1.17
C VAL A 14 2.95 -8.60 -0.96
N GLN A 15 3.34 -7.43 -1.48
CA GLN A 15 2.47 -6.24 -1.46
C GLN A 15 1.17 -6.43 -2.25
N GLN A 16 1.22 -7.14 -3.38
CA GLN A 16 0.03 -7.41 -4.19
C GLN A 16 -0.95 -8.35 -3.47
N LEU A 17 -0.45 -9.41 -2.83
CA LEU A 17 -1.27 -10.30 -1.99
C LEU A 17 -1.91 -9.52 -0.83
N PHE A 18 -1.12 -8.67 -0.16
CA PHE A 18 -1.62 -7.80 0.89
C PHE A 18 -2.69 -6.82 0.38
N ALA A 19 -2.49 -6.23 -0.79
CA ALA A 19 -3.46 -5.34 -1.42
C ALA A 19 -4.79 -6.05 -1.71
N MET A 20 -4.74 -7.29 -2.23
CA MET A 20 -5.96 -8.07 -2.47
C MET A 20 -6.74 -8.33 -1.18
N VAL A 21 -6.05 -8.65 -0.08
CA VAL A 21 -6.68 -8.84 1.23
C VAL A 21 -7.23 -7.50 1.77
N TRP A 22 -6.43 -6.44 1.72
CA TRP A 22 -6.79 -5.14 2.27
C TRP A 22 -7.99 -4.53 1.55
N PHE A 23 -7.94 -4.45 0.22
CA PHE A 23 -9.04 -3.89 -0.56
C PHE A 23 -10.23 -4.85 -0.68
N GLY A 24 -9.99 -6.15 -0.79
CA GLY A 24 -11.03 -7.15 -0.93
C GLY A 24 -11.86 -7.39 0.33
N LEU A 25 -11.26 -7.21 1.51
CA LEU A 25 -11.95 -7.42 2.79
C LEU A 25 -12.17 -6.13 3.56
N ILE A 26 -11.11 -5.38 3.89
CA ILE A 26 -11.19 -4.26 4.82
C ILE A 26 -11.89 -3.07 4.17
N VAL A 27 -11.34 -2.56 3.06
CA VAL A 27 -11.89 -1.38 2.38
C VAL A 27 -13.28 -1.68 1.84
N LYS A 28 -13.49 -2.86 1.25
CA LYS A 28 -14.81 -3.27 0.78
C LYS A 28 -15.85 -3.22 1.89
N THR A 29 -15.58 -3.86 3.04
CA THR A 29 -16.51 -3.88 4.18
C THR A 29 -16.83 -2.48 4.68
N ILE A 30 -15.81 -1.62 4.81
CA ILE A 30 -15.97 -0.23 5.25
C ILE A 30 -16.80 0.57 4.23
N SER A 31 -16.47 0.45 2.94
CA SER A 31 -17.15 1.16 1.86
C SER A 31 -18.61 0.74 1.72
N ASP A 32 -18.89 -0.58 1.78
CA ASP A 32 -20.24 -1.12 1.69
C ASP A 32 -21.09 -0.68 2.88
N TYR A 33 -20.50 -0.65 4.09
CA TYR A 33 -21.17 -0.19 5.30
C TYR A 33 -21.56 1.29 5.20
N TYR A 34 -20.61 2.17 4.86
CA TYR A 34 -20.89 3.60 4.79
C TYR A 34 -21.82 3.94 3.62
N LEU A 35 -21.66 3.30 2.47
CA LEU A 35 -22.52 3.49 1.31
C LEU A 35 -23.96 2.99 1.57
N ALA A 36 -24.11 1.89 2.31
CA ALA A 36 -25.41 1.42 2.80
C ALA A 36 -26.05 2.46 3.73
N ALA A 37 -25.28 3.00 4.68
CA ALA A 37 -25.73 4.04 5.59
C ALA A 37 -26.14 5.35 4.88
N ASP A 38 -25.38 5.78 3.86
CA ASP A 38 -25.68 7.00 3.08
C ASP A 38 -26.97 6.86 2.24
N LYS A 39 -27.23 5.67 1.73
CA LYS A 39 -28.43 5.40 0.91
C LYS A 39 -29.63 4.94 1.73
N GLY A 40 -29.49 4.78 3.04
CA GLY A 40 -30.55 4.25 3.92
C GLY A 40 -30.95 2.81 3.59
N VAL A 41 -30.09 2.03 2.94
CA VAL A 41 -30.36 0.64 2.52
C VAL A 41 -29.60 -0.35 3.37
N ARG A 42 -30.14 -1.56 3.55
CA ARG A 42 -29.50 -2.61 4.37
C ARG A 42 -28.22 -3.18 3.77
N LYS A 43 -28.09 -3.21 2.44
CA LYS A 43 -26.93 -3.77 1.72
C LYS A 43 -26.73 -3.08 0.37
N VAL A 44 -25.48 -2.95 -0.05
CA VAL A 44 -25.12 -2.52 -1.41
C VAL A 44 -24.77 -3.76 -2.23
N GLY A 45 -25.59 -4.06 -3.25
CA GLY A 45 -25.39 -5.23 -4.11
C GLY A 45 -24.65 -4.93 -5.42
N HIS A 46 -24.75 -3.69 -5.92
CA HIS A 46 -24.17 -3.30 -7.21
C HIS A 46 -23.47 -1.95 -7.09
N ILE A 47 -22.14 -1.98 -7.20
CA ILE A 47 -21.30 -0.79 -7.36
C ILE A 47 -20.76 -0.81 -8.79
N VAL A 48 -20.99 0.27 -9.53
CA VAL A 48 -20.46 0.41 -10.89
C VAL A 48 -18.96 0.71 -10.79
N HIS A 49 -18.14 -0.22 -11.24
CA HIS A 49 -16.68 -0.03 -11.29
C HIS A 49 -16.30 0.70 -12.59
N ARG A 50 -15.54 1.80 -12.46
CA ARG A 50 -15.06 2.60 -13.60
C ARG A 50 -13.94 1.90 -14.37
N TYR A 51 -13.17 1.06 -13.71
CA TYR A 51 -12.07 0.29 -14.29
C TYR A 51 -12.25 -1.20 -13.97
N SER A 52 -11.73 -2.06 -14.85
CA SER A 52 -11.83 -3.51 -14.67
C SER A 52 -10.92 -3.99 -13.53
N PRO A 53 -11.29 -5.06 -12.80
CA PRO A 53 -10.46 -5.62 -11.72
C PRO A 53 -9.01 -5.96 -12.12
N PRO A 54 -8.73 -6.51 -13.32
CA PRO A 54 -7.36 -6.77 -13.76
C PRO A 54 -6.52 -5.49 -13.91
N PHE A 55 -7.13 -4.40 -14.40
CA PHE A 55 -6.44 -3.12 -14.54
C PHE A 55 -6.04 -2.55 -13.17
N CYS A 56 -6.96 -2.62 -12.21
CA CYS A 56 -6.66 -2.23 -10.82
C CYS A 56 -5.54 -3.09 -10.23
N ALA A 57 -5.57 -4.41 -10.42
CA ALA A 57 -4.55 -5.33 -9.93
C ALA A 57 -3.16 -5.06 -10.56
N PHE A 58 -3.12 -4.73 -11.85
CA PHE A 58 -1.88 -4.35 -12.52
C PHE A 58 -1.33 -3.02 -11.98
N ALA A 59 -2.19 -2.02 -11.80
CA ALA A 59 -1.79 -0.74 -11.24
C ALA A 59 -1.26 -0.88 -9.80
N THR A 60 -1.88 -1.70 -8.95
CA THR A 60 -1.37 -1.97 -7.59
C THR A 60 -0.03 -2.67 -7.61
N PHE A 61 0.20 -3.58 -8.56
CA PHE A 61 1.48 -4.27 -8.70
C PHE A 61 2.60 -3.29 -9.10
N VAL A 62 2.35 -2.43 -10.10
CA VAL A 62 3.30 -1.38 -10.52
C VAL A 62 3.58 -0.41 -9.37
N ALA A 63 2.55 0.00 -8.62
CA ALA A 63 2.74 0.84 -7.43
C ALA A 63 3.59 0.14 -6.38
N GLY A 64 3.44 -1.18 -6.20
CA GLY A 64 4.27 -1.98 -5.30
C GLY A 64 5.74 -2.03 -5.69
N ILE A 65 6.04 -2.15 -7.00
CA ILE A 65 7.40 -2.05 -7.54
C ILE A 65 7.99 -0.66 -7.26
N VAL A 66 7.26 0.41 -7.58
CA VAL A 66 7.71 1.79 -7.37
C VAL A 66 7.99 2.06 -5.90
N ARG A 67 7.12 1.60 -5.00
CA ARG A 67 7.32 1.71 -3.54
C ARG A 67 8.56 0.95 -3.09
N ALA A 68 8.79 -0.25 -3.60
CA ALA A 68 9.98 -1.04 -3.27
C ALA A 68 11.28 -0.33 -3.71
N VAL A 69 11.30 0.22 -4.93
CA VAL A 69 12.41 1.06 -5.41
C VAL A 69 12.61 2.26 -4.49
N ALA A 70 11.55 3.00 -4.18
CA ALA A 70 11.63 4.19 -3.33
C ALA A 70 12.21 3.87 -1.94
N VAL A 71 11.73 2.83 -1.27
CA VAL A 71 12.25 2.43 0.06
C VAL A 71 13.73 2.06 -0.02
N TYR A 72 14.13 1.31 -1.04
CA TYR A 72 15.53 0.94 -1.24
C TYR A 72 16.42 2.17 -1.53
N THR A 73 15.96 3.11 -2.35
CA THR A 73 16.70 4.35 -2.63
C THR A 73 16.88 5.20 -1.37
N VAL A 74 15.86 5.35 -0.53
CA VAL A 74 15.98 6.09 0.73
C VAL A 74 16.94 5.38 1.69
N PHE A 75 16.85 4.06 1.82
CA PHE A 75 17.75 3.27 2.65
C PHE A 75 19.22 3.42 2.23
N THR A 76 19.49 3.35 0.93
CA THR A 76 20.86 3.47 0.40
C THR A 76 21.42 4.89 0.54
N LEU A 77 20.61 5.93 0.28
CA LEU A 77 21.01 7.32 0.46
C LEU A 77 21.33 7.65 1.93
N CYS A 78 20.61 7.04 2.87
CA CYS A 78 20.82 7.23 4.31
C CYS A 78 21.93 6.33 4.90
N ASN A 79 22.63 5.54 4.09
CA ASN A 79 23.62 4.55 4.55
C ASN A 79 23.08 3.63 5.66
N GLY A 80 21.84 3.16 5.51
CA GLY A 80 21.19 2.29 6.47
C GLY A 80 21.97 0.98 6.69
N LYS A 81 21.95 0.49 7.93
CA LYS A 81 22.68 -0.73 8.36
C LYS A 81 21.77 -1.78 8.98
N GLY A 82 20.55 -1.42 9.38
CA GLY A 82 19.65 -2.32 10.10
C GLY A 82 18.20 -2.26 9.68
N LEU A 83 17.39 -3.14 10.30
CA LEU A 83 15.94 -3.20 10.12
C LEU A 83 15.25 -1.86 10.45
N TYR A 84 15.73 -1.18 11.49
CA TYR A 84 15.17 0.11 11.90
C TYR A 84 15.30 1.17 10.80
N ASP A 85 16.41 1.19 10.08
CA ASP A 85 16.63 2.13 8.97
C ASP A 85 15.72 1.82 7.78
N TYR A 86 15.47 0.53 7.49
CA TYR A 86 14.47 0.14 6.50
C TYR A 86 13.05 0.55 6.90
N GLN A 87 12.71 0.43 8.18
CA GLN A 87 11.40 0.86 8.69
C GLN A 87 11.25 2.38 8.58
N GLN A 88 12.28 3.15 8.96
CA GLN A 88 12.27 4.60 8.80
C GLN A 88 12.14 5.01 7.33
N ALA A 89 12.90 4.38 6.43
CA ALA A 89 12.78 4.59 4.99
C ALA A 89 11.35 4.28 4.49
N GLY A 90 10.75 3.19 4.96
CA GLY A 90 9.36 2.83 4.69
C GLY A 90 8.37 3.90 5.16
N VAL A 91 8.53 4.40 6.38
CA VAL A 91 7.67 5.47 6.94
C VAL A 91 7.80 6.76 6.13
N VAL A 92 9.01 7.17 5.76
CA VAL A 92 9.23 8.37 4.94
C VAL A 92 8.52 8.23 3.59
N VAL A 93 8.66 7.08 2.92
CA VAL A 93 7.97 6.82 1.65
C VAL A 93 6.45 6.82 1.82
N ALA A 94 5.93 6.24 2.90
CA ALA A 94 4.50 6.25 3.19
C ALA A 94 3.96 7.68 3.43
N VAL A 95 4.69 8.52 4.17
CA VAL A 95 4.31 9.92 4.41
C VAL A 95 4.27 10.70 3.10
N LEU A 96 5.29 10.55 2.24
CA LEU A 96 5.34 11.19 0.94
C LEU A 96 4.18 10.74 0.03
N ALA A 97 3.85 9.45 0.04
CA ALA A 97 2.71 8.91 -0.71
C ALA A 97 1.36 9.47 -0.22
N CYS A 98 1.26 9.82 1.07
CA CYS A 98 0.04 10.35 1.66
C CYS A 98 -0.19 11.86 1.42
N ILE A 99 0.79 12.61 0.90
CA ILE A 99 0.68 14.08 0.72
C ILE A 99 -0.54 14.45 -0.15
N ASN A 100 -0.80 13.67 -1.20
CA ASN A 100 -1.91 13.94 -2.12
C ASN A 100 -3.28 13.52 -1.58
N GLN A 101 -3.35 12.87 -0.41
CA GLN A 101 -4.62 12.43 0.18
C GLN A 101 -5.44 13.58 0.78
N HIS A 102 -4.91 14.81 0.81
CA HIS A 102 -5.67 16.01 1.18
C HIS A 102 -6.91 16.21 0.29
N GLN A 103 -6.91 15.70 -0.94
CA GLN A 103 -8.05 15.79 -1.85
C GLN A 103 -9.30 15.08 -1.30
N PHE A 104 -9.12 14.07 -0.43
CA PHE A 104 -10.25 13.36 0.18
C PHE A 104 -11.07 14.24 1.12
N PHE A 105 -10.53 15.35 1.65
CA PHE A 105 -11.29 16.31 2.46
C PHE A 105 -12.44 16.98 1.70
N SER A 106 -12.43 16.93 0.36
CA SER A 106 -13.53 17.43 -0.46
C SER A 106 -14.69 16.42 -0.60
N CYS A 107 -14.55 15.20 -0.09
CA CYS A 107 -15.58 14.16 -0.16
C CYS A 107 -16.51 14.17 1.07
N GLN A 108 -17.73 13.63 0.91
CA GLN A 108 -18.76 13.61 1.97
C GLN A 108 -18.36 12.88 3.27
N ARG A 109 -17.36 11.99 3.23
CA ARG A 109 -16.88 11.23 4.41
C ARG A 109 -15.36 11.04 4.33
N PRO A 110 -14.57 12.09 4.64
CA PRO A 110 -13.16 12.13 4.32
C PRO A 110 -12.32 11.22 5.23
N LEU A 111 -12.66 11.13 6.52
CA LEU A 111 -11.85 10.45 7.52
C LEU A 111 -11.76 8.93 7.32
N PRO A 112 -12.86 8.16 7.11
CA PRO A 112 -12.76 6.71 6.95
C PRO A 112 -11.94 6.31 5.72
N LEU A 113 -12.15 6.99 4.59
CA LEU A 113 -11.38 6.77 3.37
C LEU A 113 -9.91 7.12 3.60
N LEU A 114 -9.62 8.29 4.16
CA LEU A 114 -8.25 8.72 4.47
C LEU A 114 -7.53 7.72 5.39
N PHE A 115 -8.15 7.27 6.48
CA PHE A 115 -7.54 6.26 7.36
C PHE A 115 -7.28 4.93 6.64
N THR A 116 -8.21 4.48 5.78
CA THR A 116 -8.00 3.23 5.02
C THR A 116 -6.87 3.33 3.99
N TYR A 117 -6.71 4.47 3.33
CA TYR A 117 -5.64 4.69 2.35
C TYR A 117 -4.30 4.96 3.01
N CYS A 118 -4.23 5.81 4.04
CA CYS A 118 -3.02 6.00 4.84
C CYS A 118 -2.56 4.69 5.50
N GLY A 119 -3.50 3.94 6.08
CA GLY A 119 -3.22 2.65 6.71
C GLY A 119 -2.65 1.64 5.71
N TYR A 120 -3.21 1.59 4.50
CA TYR A 120 -2.68 0.77 3.42
C TYR A 120 -1.24 1.16 3.05
N GLU A 121 -0.98 2.45 2.78
CA GLU A 121 0.34 2.92 2.37
C GLU A 121 1.40 2.65 3.42
N LEU A 122 1.09 2.89 4.70
CA LEU A 122 1.99 2.61 5.81
C LEU A 122 2.26 1.10 5.93
N ALA A 123 1.22 0.27 5.95
CA ALA A 123 1.37 -1.17 6.10
C ALA A 123 2.11 -1.80 4.91
N ALA A 124 1.83 -1.35 3.69
CA ALA A 124 2.52 -1.79 2.48
C ALA A 124 4.00 -1.39 2.51
N ALA A 125 4.32 -0.16 2.92
CA ALA A 125 5.71 0.29 3.03
C ALA A 125 6.49 -0.48 4.12
N LEU A 126 5.87 -0.77 5.25
CA LEU A 126 6.51 -1.58 6.30
C LEU A 126 6.69 -3.04 5.87
N LEU A 127 5.73 -3.62 5.15
CA LEU A 127 5.86 -4.96 4.56
C LEU A 127 7.04 -5.03 3.60
N VAL A 128 7.27 -3.99 2.81
CA VAL A 128 8.44 -3.87 1.93
C VAL A 128 9.73 -3.85 2.73
N SER A 129 9.80 -3.02 3.77
CA SER A 129 10.96 -2.92 4.66
C SER A 129 11.32 -4.27 5.29
N ILE A 130 10.32 -5.00 5.79
CA ILE A 130 10.50 -6.34 6.35
C ILE A 130 10.95 -7.32 5.27
N SER A 131 10.32 -7.29 4.09
CA SER A 131 10.65 -8.18 2.97
C SER A 131 12.10 -8.00 2.52
N PHE A 132 12.58 -6.77 2.39
CA PHE A 132 13.97 -6.47 2.06
C PHE A 132 14.94 -6.94 3.14
N PHE A 133 14.63 -6.69 4.42
CA PHE A 133 15.49 -7.11 5.52
C PHE A 133 15.62 -8.65 5.61
N VAL A 134 14.49 -9.35 5.50
CA VAL A 134 14.45 -10.83 5.50
C VAL A 134 15.29 -11.36 4.34
N MET A 135 15.06 -10.87 3.12
CA MET A 135 15.81 -11.32 1.95
C MET A 135 17.31 -10.97 2.06
N GLN A 136 17.68 -9.80 2.57
CA GLN A 136 19.08 -9.47 2.84
C GLN A 136 19.73 -10.40 3.86
N LYS A 137 18.98 -10.86 4.86
CA LYS A 137 19.49 -11.77 5.89
C LYS A 137 19.66 -13.21 5.40
N PHE A 138 18.85 -13.67 4.45
CA PHE A 138 18.86 -15.04 3.93
C PHE A 138 19.56 -15.18 2.56
N ASN A 139 19.90 -14.08 1.90
CA ASN A 139 20.69 -14.04 0.65
C ASN A 139 22.19 -13.80 0.91
N VAL A 140 22.62 -13.97 2.17
CA VAL A 140 24.02 -14.06 2.63
C VAL A 140 24.26 -15.51 3.03
#